data_AF-R7UDA9-F1
#
_entry.id   AF-R7UDA9-F1
#
_cell.length_a   1.000
_cell.length_b   1.000
_cell.length_c   1.000
_cell.angle_alpha   90.00
_cell.angle_beta   90.00
_cell.angle_gamma   90.00
#
_symmetry.space_group_name_H-M   'P 1'
#
loop_
_entity.id
_entity.type
_entity.pdbx_description
1 polymer ?
#
loop_
_entity_poly.entity_id
_entity_poly.type
_entity_poly.pdbx_seq_one_letter_code
_entity_poly.pdbx_strand_id
1 'polypeptide(L)' 'MVAGNVFCPWQGCGKRFTGVWHLRRHYRVHTGEKPYKCPACDFASAQRCHLNSHVAAHHPELHSAR' A
#
# COMPACT_ATOMS: atom_id res chain seq x y z
N MET A 1 19.90 15.23 12.20
CA MET A 1 18.78 15.59 11.30
C MET A 1 17.52 15.03 11.93
N VAL A 2 16.68 15.87 12.54
CA VAL A 2 15.43 15.38 13.17
C VAL A 2 14.56 14.72 12.10
N ALA A 3 14.27 13.44 12.28
CA ALA A 3 13.27 12.75 11.48
C ALA A 3 11.93 13.46 11.71
N GLY A 4 11.59 14.37 10.80
CA GLY A 4 10.35 15.13 10.84
C GLY A 4 9.19 14.15 10.74
N ASN A 5 8.58 13.83 11.87
CA ASN A 5 7.38 13.02 11.91
C ASN A 5 6.29 13.74 11.10
N VAL A 6 5.89 13.15 9.97
CA VAL A 6 4.91 13.70 9.04
C VAL A 6 3.52 13.25 9.47
N PHE A 7 2.57 14.17 9.58
CA PHE A 7 1.22 13.91 10.06
C PHE A 7 0.22 13.75 8.90
N CYS A 8 -0.79 12.91 9.09
CA CYS A 8 -1.91 12.78 8.17
C CYS A 8 -2.95 13.89 8.39
N PRO A 9 -3.17 14.80 7.42
CA PRO A 9 -4.05 15.95 7.58
C PRO A 9 -5.54 15.60 7.58
N TRP A 10 -5.91 14.33 7.39
CA TRP A 10 -7.30 13.91 7.41
C TRP A 10 -7.91 14.02 8.81
N GLN A 11 -9.06 14.68 8.87
CA GLN A 11 -9.80 14.87 10.12
C GLN A 11 -10.12 13.52 10.75
N GLY A 12 -9.77 13.35 12.03
CA GLY A 12 -10.00 12.10 12.77
C GLY A 12 -9.03 10.96 12.49
N CYS A 13 -8.05 11.10 11.59
CA CYS A 13 -7.08 10.04 11.32
C CYS A 13 -6.02 9.92 12.43
N GLY A 14 -5.47 11.05 12.89
CA GLY A 14 -4.53 11.10 14.01
C GLY A 14 -3.15 10.44 13.75
N LYS A 15 -2.90 9.88 12.56
CA LYS A 15 -1.71 9.08 12.28
C LYS A 15 -0.47 9.93 11.94
N ARG A 16 0.67 9.52 12.49
CA ARG A 16 2.00 10.12 12.26
C ARG A 16 2.91 9.08 11.62
N PHE A 17 3.79 9.52 10.73
CA PHE A 17 4.69 8.68 9.96
C PHE A 17 6.10 9.22 10.01
N THR A 18 7.07 8.33 9.95
CA THR A 18 8.50 8.68 9.96
C THR A 18 8.99 9.33 8.66
N GLY A 19 8.16 9.35 7.61
CA GLY A 19 8.52 9.95 6.33
C GLY A 19 7.33 10.10 5.38
N VAL A 20 7.51 10.96 4.37
CA VAL A 20 6.48 11.34 3.39
C VAL A 20 6.02 10.14 2.57
N TRP A 21 6.92 9.20 2.27
CA TRP A 21 6.59 8.01 1.49
C TRP A 21 5.59 7.10 2.22
N HIS A 22 5.74 6.95 3.54
CA HIS A 22 4.81 6.21 4.38
C HIS A 22 3.46 6.91 4.48
N LEU A 23 3.46 8.24 4.63
CA LEU A 23 2.24 9.04 4.64
C LEU A 23 1.47 8.93 3.31
N ARG A 24 2.17 9.04 2.17
CA ARG A 24 1.56 8.94 0.84
C ARG A 24 0.97 7.56 0.58
N ARG A 25 1.65 6.49 1.03
CA ARG A 25 1.07 5.14 1.01
C ARG A 25 -0.19 5.06 1.85
N HIS A 26 -0.20 5.70 3.02
CA HIS A 26 -1.33 5.71 3.93
C HIS A 26 -2.56 6.44 3.37
N TYR A 27 -2.40 7.51 2.58
CA TYR A 27 -3.53 8.23 1.97
C TYR A 27 -4.48 7.35 1.16
N ARG A 28 -3.98 6.26 0.59
CA ARG A 28 -4.79 5.27 -0.13
C ARG A 28 -5.88 4.63 0.73
N VAL A 29 -5.74 4.64 2.06
CA VAL A 29 -6.76 4.17 3.00
C VAL A 29 -7.98 5.11 3.02
N HIS A 30 -7.76 6.41 2.83
CA HIS A 30 -8.82 7.40 2.80
C HIS A 30 -9.44 7.53 1.40
N THR A 31 -8.61 7.49 0.35
CA THR A 31 -9.09 7.62 -1.03
C THR A 31 -9.67 6.34 -1.60
N GLY A 32 -9.42 5.20 -0.96
CA GLY A 32 -9.81 3.88 -1.45
C GLY A 32 -9.02 3.44 -2.69
N GLU A 33 -7.97 4.17 -3.07
CA GLU A 33 -7.16 3.85 -4.24
C GLU A 33 -6.42 2.52 -4.08
N LYS A 34 -6.63 1.62 -5.03
CA LYS A 34 -6.00 0.30 -5.09
C LYS A 34 -5.19 0.17 -6.39
N PRO A 35 -4.01 0.83 -6.47
CA PRO A 35 -3.21 0.82 -7.69
C PRO A 35 -2.58 -0.55 -8.01
N TYR A 36 -2.50 -1.46 -7.04
CA TYR A 36 -1.90 -2.77 -7.24
C TYR A 36 -2.98 -3.80 -7.51
N LYS A 37 -3.18 -4.12 -8.78
CA LYS A 37 -4.14 -5.13 -9.25
C LYS A 37 -3.43 -6.43 -9.57
N CYS A 38 -4.07 -7.54 -9.27
CA CYS A 38 -3.65 -8.85 -9.73
C CYS A 38 -3.94 -8.97 -11.23
N PRO A 39 -3.01 -9.48 -12.06
CA PRO A 39 -3.26 -9.65 -13.49
C PRO A 39 -4.11 -10.88 -13.82
N ALA A 40 -4.29 -11.81 -12.88
CA ALA A 40 -5.04 -13.06 -13.07
C ALA A 40 -6.43 -13.09 -12.41
N CYS A 41 -6.77 -12.08 -11.59
CA CYS A 41 -8.07 -12.00 -10.91
C CYS A 41 -8.44 -10.57 -10.52
N ASP A 42 -9.67 -10.35 -10.06
CA ASP A 42 -10.18 -9.03 -9.65
C ASP A 42 -9.62 -8.52 -8.30
N PHE A 43 -8.60 -9.19 -7.73
CA PHE A 43 -7.97 -8.74 -6.50
C PHE A 43 -7.19 -7.44 -6.71
N ALA A 44 -7.51 -6.41 -5.93
CA ALA A 44 -6.79 -5.14 -5.92
C ALA A 44 -6.47 -4.68 -4.49
N SER A 45 -5.25 -4.17 -4.29
CA SER A 45 -4.77 -3.68 -3.01
C SER A 45 -4.10 -2.32 -3.09
N ALA A 46 -4.11 -1.59 -1.98
CA ALA A 46 -3.43 -0.32 -1.82
C ALA A 46 -1.90 -0.46 -1.65
N GLN A 47 -1.40 -1.67 -1.39
CA GLN A 47 0.00 -1.93 -1.06
C GLN A 47 0.61 -3.07 -1.88
N ARG A 48 1.88 -2.90 -2.29
CA ARG A 48 2.64 -3.88 -3.08
C ARG A 48 2.86 -5.19 -2.36
N CYS A 49 3.21 -5.14 -1.07
CA CYS A 49 3.47 -6.35 -0.29
C CYS A 49 2.25 -7.25 -0.25
N HIS A 50 1.05 -6.69 -0.08
CA HIS A 50 -0.20 -7.45 -0.09
C HIS A 50 -0.46 -8.09 -1.46
N LEU A 51 -0.22 -7.38 -2.57
CA LEU A 51 -0.31 -7.99 -3.90
C LEU A 51 0.72 -9.11 -4.07
N ASN A 52 1.98 -8.89 -3.66
CA ASN A 52 3.03 -9.88 -3.79
C ASN A 52 2.71 -11.16 -3.01
N SER A 53 2.24 -11.03 -1.77
CA SER A 53 1.82 -12.16 -0.94
C SER A 53 0.60 -12.85 -1.53
N HIS A 54 -0.38 -12.09 -2.04
CA HIS A 54 -1.55 -12.67 -2.72
C HIS A 54 -1.12 -13.50 -3.94
N VAL A 55 -0.29 -12.94 -4.83
CA VAL A 55 0.20 -13.64 -6.02
C VAL A 55 1.03 -14.86 -5.60
N ALA A 56 1.92 -14.74 -4.61
CA ALA A 56 2.70 -15.88 -4.14
C ALA A 56 1.83 -17.04 -3.60
N ALA A 57 0.70 -16.74 -2.94
CA ALA A 57 -0.17 -17.74 -2.34
C ALA A 57 -1.21 -18.32 -3.31
N HIS A 58 -1.76 -17.50 -4.20
CA HIS A 58 -2.88 -17.87 -5.07
C HIS A 58 -2.48 -18.05 -6.54
N HIS A 59 -1.40 -17.40 -6.97
CA HIS A 59 -0.90 -17.43 -8.35
C HIS A 59 0.62 -17.64 -8.38
N PRO A 60 1.12 -18.75 -7.82
CA PRO A 60 2.56 -18.99 -7.68
C PRO A 60 3.28 -18.98 -9.03
N GLU A 61 2.60 -19.30 -10.13
CA GLU A 61 3.19 -19.24 -11.48
C GLU A 61 3.56 -17.81 -11.90
N LEU A 62 2.86 -16.80 -11.40
CA LEU A 62 3.10 -15.39 -11.71
C LEU A 62 4.13 -14.74 -10.77
N HIS A 63 4.41 -15.33 -9.61
CA HIS A 63 5.35 -14.77 -8.64
C HIS A 63 6.81 -14.87 -9.12
N SER A 64 7.17 -15.92 -9.86
CA SER A 64 8.54 -16.18 -10.34
C SER A 64 8.93 -15.43 -11.62
N ALA A 65 7.99 -14.74 -12.27
CA ALA A 65 8.21 -14.06 -13.57
C ALA A 65 8.62 -12.58 -13.44
N ARG A 66 9.18 -12.17 -12.29
CA ARG A 66 9.50 -10.77 -11.97
C ARG A 66 10.99 -10.53 -11.75
#